data_AF-A0A1A3EIK3-F1
#
_entry.id   AF-A0A1A3EIK3-F1
#
_cell.length_a   1.000
_cell.length_b   1.000
_cell.length_c   1.000
_cell.angle_alpha   90.00
_cell.angle_beta   90.00
_cell.angle_gamma   90.00
#
_symmetry.space_group_name_H-M   'P 1'
#
loop_
_entity.id
_entity.type
_entity.pdbx_description
1 polymer ?
#
loop_
_entity_poly.entity_id
_entity_poly.type
_entity_poly.pdbx_seq_one_letter_code
_entity_poly.pdbx_strand_id
1 'polypeptide(L)'
;MTLSADDEFNNLGDAEKVKYNQAETAATLAQLDNLLNELDSLRAGVDDPEGLVSLTLGFDGRLLEVRIADAIGNVMTNLQLEKKLNSLFAAGNKGVDEMRGEIL
;
A
#
# COMPACT_ATOMS: atom_id res chain seq x y z
N MET A 1 -16.86 1.35 40.93
CA MET A 1 -15.96 2.44 40.52
C MET A 1 -14.89 1.78 39.67
N THR A 2 -14.94 1.97 38.35
CA THR A 2 -13.96 1.41 37.41
C THR A 2 -12.65 2.16 37.58
N LEU A 3 -11.55 1.44 37.76
CA LEU A 3 -10.22 2.03 37.78
C LEU A 3 -9.88 2.50 36.37
N SER A 4 -9.12 3.58 36.23
CA SER A 4 -8.58 3.96 34.92
C SER A 4 -7.51 2.94 34.50
N ALA A 5 -7.19 2.85 33.20
CA ALA A 5 -6.13 1.94 32.72
C ALA A 5 -4.78 2.18 33.42
N ASP A 6 -4.48 3.44 33.75
CA ASP A 6 -3.29 3.80 34.54
C ASP A 6 -3.39 3.30 35.98
N ASP A 7 -4.57 3.39 36.61
CA ASP A 7 -4.76 2.88 37.97
C ASP A 7 -4.70 1.35 38.02
N GLU A 8 -5.21 0.65 37.00
CA GLU A 8 -5.11 -0.80 36.88
C GLU A 8 -3.67 -1.26 36.70
N PHE A 9 -2.91 -0.62 35.81
CA PHE A 9 -1.49 -0.92 35.61
C PHE A 9 -0.66 -0.65 36.88
N ASN A 10 -0.88 0.49 37.54
CA ASN A 10 -0.10 0.87 38.71
C ASN A 10 -0.30 -0.07 39.91
N ASN A 11 -1.45 -0.73 39.99
CA ASN A 11 -1.77 -1.72 41.02
C ASN A 11 -1.18 -3.12 40.76
N LEU A 12 -0.58 -3.37 39.59
CA LEU A 12 0.11 -4.62 39.28
C LEU A 12 1.47 -4.74 39.99
N GLY A 13 1.86 -5.96 40.34
CA GLY A 13 3.23 -6.25 40.77
C GLY A 13 4.24 -6.10 39.62
N ASP A 14 5.53 -5.92 39.95
CA ASP A 14 6.57 -5.65 38.93
C ASP A 14 6.61 -6.70 37.81
N ALA A 15 6.50 -7.99 38.16
CA ALA A 15 6.48 -9.07 37.18
C ALA A 15 5.23 -9.06 36.29
N GLU A 16 4.09 -8.59 36.82
CA GLU A 16 2.84 -8.45 36.08
C GLU A 16 2.88 -7.22 35.17
N LYS A 17 3.49 -6.12 35.62
CA LYS A 17 3.77 -4.93 34.79
C LYS A 17 4.66 -5.26 33.61
N VAL A 18 5.69 -6.08 33.80
CA VAL A 18 6.55 -6.56 32.71
C VAL A 18 5.73 -7.34 31.67
N LYS A 19 4.88 -8.27 32.11
CA LYS A 19 4.01 -9.05 31.21
C LYS A 19 3.00 -8.17 30.48
N TYR A 20 2.41 -7.21 31.18
CA TYR A 20 1.49 -6.23 30.60
C TYR A 20 2.18 -5.44 29.47
N ASN A 21 3.35 -4.86 29.73
CA ASN A 21 4.10 -4.10 28.72
C ASN A 21 4.52 -4.96 27.52
N GLN A 22 4.91 -6.21 27.77
CA GLN A 22 5.23 -7.16 26.70
C GLN A 22 4.01 -7.48 25.83
N ALA A 23 2.84 -7.68 26.45
CA ALA A 23 1.59 -7.92 25.73
C ALA A 23 1.16 -6.69 24.90
N GLU A 24 1.21 -5.49 25.48
CA GLU A 24 0.89 -4.23 24.77
C GLU A 24 1.84 -4.00 23.59
N THR A 25 3.14 -4.25 23.78
CA THR A 25 4.13 -4.11 22.70
C THR A 25 3.84 -5.12 21.58
N ALA A 26 3.57 -6.37 21.92
CA ALA A 26 3.24 -7.40 20.93
C ALA A 26 1.95 -7.08 20.18
N ALA A 27 0.92 -6.59 20.88
CA ALA A 27 -0.33 -6.15 20.27
C ALA A 27 -0.11 -4.97 19.31
N THR A 28 0.69 -3.99 19.72
CA THR A 28 1.04 -2.83 18.89
C THR A 28 1.81 -3.23 17.63
N LEU A 29 2.78 -4.14 17.76
CA LEU A 29 3.53 -4.67 16.61
C LEU A 29 2.61 -5.42 15.64
N ALA A 30 1.70 -6.25 16.15
CA ALA A 30 0.74 -6.97 15.31
C ALA A 30 -0.22 -6.01 14.58
N GLN A 31 -0.63 -4.91 15.21
CA GLN A 31 -1.41 -3.87 14.55
C GLN A 31 -0.63 -3.17 13.43
N LEU A 32 0.65 -2.86 13.67
CA LEU A 32 1.52 -2.27 12.65
C LEU A 32 1.71 -3.23 11.45
N ASP A 33 1.95 -4.51 11.71
CA ASP A 33 2.08 -5.52 10.65
C ASP A 33 0.80 -5.62 9.81
N ASN A 34 -0.38 -5.57 10.45
CA ASN A 34 -1.65 -5.56 9.74
C ASN A 34 -1.81 -4.33 8.85
N LEU A 35 -1.49 -3.13 9.37
CA LEU A 35 -1.54 -1.90 8.59
C LEU A 35 -0.58 -1.94 7.40
N LEU A 36 0.64 -2.46 7.58
CA LEU A 36 1.59 -2.62 6.48
C LEU A 36 1.05 -3.58 5.40
N ASN A 37 0.45 -4.71 5.81
CA ASN A 37 -0.17 -5.65 4.88
C ASN A 37 -1.36 -5.03 4.14
N GLU A 38 -2.17 -4.22 4.81
CA GLU A 38 -3.27 -3.49 4.17
C GLU A 38 -2.73 -2.52 3.11
N LEU A 39 -1.70 -1.73 3.45
CA LEU A 39 -1.06 -0.82 2.49
C LEU A 39 -0.43 -1.56 1.31
N ASP A 40 0.24 -2.70 1.54
CA ASP A 40 0.81 -3.53 0.47
C ASP A 40 -0.25 -4.17 -0.44
N SER A 41 -1.46 -4.38 0.08
CA SER A 41 -2.59 -4.89 -0.69
C SER A 41 -3.22 -3.86 -1.63
N LEU A 42 -3.03 -2.57 -1.34
CA LEU A 42 -3.54 -1.48 -2.16
C LEU A 42 -2.76 -1.35 -3.46
N ARG A 43 -3.50 -1.31 -4.57
CA ARG A 43 -2.94 -1.27 -5.92
C ARG A 43 -3.71 -0.31 -6.80
N ALA A 44 -3.00 0.44 -7.62
CA ALA A 44 -3.58 1.24 -8.69
C ALA A 44 -3.41 0.49 -10.02
N GLY A 45 -4.53 0.04 -10.59
CA GLY A 45 -4.57 -0.48 -11.96
C GLY A 45 -4.77 0.66 -12.95
N VAL A 46 -4.00 0.67 -14.04
CA VAL A 46 -4.14 1.62 -15.14
C VAL A 46 -4.16 0.86 -16.46
N ASP A 47 -5.27 1.01 -17.17
CA ASP A 47 -5.46 0.41 -18.48
C ASP A 47 -5.38 1.46 -19.58
N ASP A 48 -4.65 1.13 -20.65
CA ASP A 48 -4.77 1.83 -21.91
C ASP A 48 -6.16 1.58 -22.50
N PRO A 49 -6.91 2.61 -22.95
CA PRO A 49 -8.23 2.43 -23.54
C PRO A 49 -8.27 1.49 -24.75
N GLU A 50 -7.16 1.38 -25.49
CA GLU A 50 -7.04 0.47 -26.64
C GLU A 50 -6.69 -0.97 -26.23
N GLY A 51 -6.48 -1.22 -24.93
CA GLY A 51 -6.15 -2.55 -24.39
C GLY A 51 -4.75 -3.05 -24.78
N LEU A 52 -3.90 -2.18 -25.32
CA LEU A 52 -2.56 -2.56 -25.77
C LEU A 52 -1.55 -2.63 -24.63
N VAL A 53 -1.74 -1.83 -23.58
CA VAL A 53 -0.87 -1.80 -22.41
C VAL A 53 -1.73 -1.71 -21.15
N SER A 54 -1.35 -2.42 -20.09
CA SER A 54 -1.90 -2.21 -18.76
C SER A 54 -0.80 -2.28 -17.72
N LEU A 55 -0.92 -1.48 -16.66
CA LEU A 55 0.05 -1.37 -15.57
C LEU A 55 -0.67 -1.54 -14.23
N THR A 56 0.02 -2.16 -13.27
CA THR A 56 -0.39 -2.17 -11.87
C THR A 56 0.73 -1.58 -11.03
N LEU A 57 0.41 -0.53 -10.27
CA LEU A 57 1.32 0.08 -9.30
C LEU A 57 0.91 -0.30 -7.88
N GLY A 58 1.90 -0.51 -7.02
CA GLY A 58 1.68 -0.63 -5.58
C GLY A 58 1.41 0.72 -4.93
N PHE A 59 0.95 0.71 -3.68
CA PHE A 59 0.77 1.93 -2.88
C PHE A 59 2.06 2.74 -2.69
N ASP A 60 3.23 2.12 -2.82
CA ASP A 60 4.54 2.78 -2.81
C ASP A 60 4.91 3.44 -4.16
N GLY A 61 4.08 3.27 -5.20
CA GLY A 61 4.29 3.77 -6.55
C GLY A 61 5.20 2.87 -7.40
N ARG A 62 5.64 1.71 -6.89
CA ARG A 62 6.44 0.78 -7.69
C ARG A 62 5.58 0.01 -8.68
N LEU A 63 6.16 -0.25 -9.85
CA LEU A 63 5.56 -1.14 -10.83
C LEU A 63 5.54 -2.58 -10.30
N LEU A 64 4.36 -3.15 -10.17
CA LEU A 64 4.17 -4.56 -9.79
C LEU A 64 3.97 -5.43 -11.02
N GLU A 65 3.22 -4.94 -12.01
CA GLU A 65 2.92 -5.68 -13.23
C GLU A 65 2.80 -4.73 -14.42
N VAL A 66 3.32 -5.18 -15.56
CA VAL A 66 3.09 -4.55 -16.86
C VAL A 66 2.71 -5.63 -17.86
N ARG A 67 1.61 -5.41 -18.57
CA ARG A 67 1.20 -6.24 -19.71
C ARG A 67 1.26 -5.38 -20.95
N ILE A 68 1.90 -5.92 -21.99
CA ILE A 68 1.99 -5.31 -23.31
C ILE A 68 1.49 -6.33 -24.32
N ALA A 69 0.54 -5.95 -25.17
CA ALA A 69 -0.02 -6.83 -26.18
C ALA A 69 0.99 -7.07 -27.33
N ASP A 70 1.04 -8.29 -27.87
CA ASP A 70 1.96 -8.64 -28.97
C ASP A 70 1.77 -7.78 -30.22
N ALA A 71 0.53 -7.31 -30.46
CA ALA A 71 0.19 -6.45 -31.58
C ALA A 71 0.92 -5.09 -31.55
N ILE A 72 1.53 -4.71 -30.41
CA ILE A 72 2.10 -3.38 -30.22
C ILE A 72 3.17 -3.03 -31.25
N GLY A 73 4.00 -4.01 -31.62
CA GLY A 73 5.07 -3.81 -32.61
C GLY A 73 4.57 -3.52 -34.03
N ASN A 74 3.29 -3.82 -34.31
CA ASN A 74 2.67 -3.56 -35.61
C ASN A 74 1.91 -2.24 -35.65
N VAL A 75 1.56 -1.66 -34.49
CA VAL A 75 0.68 -0.47 -34.41
C VAL A 75 1.38 0.76 -33.87
N MET A 76 2.54 0.61 -33.23
CA MET A 76 3.31 1.75 -32.72
C MET A 76 4.81 1.57 -32.84
N THR A 77 5.49 2.70 -33.02
CA THR A 77 6.95 2.80 -32.92
C THR A 77 7.40 2.76 -31.46
N ASN A 78 8.68 2.47 -31.22
CA ASN A 78 9.27 2.51 -29.88
C ASN A 78 9.06 3.85 -29.17
N LEU A 79 9.17 4.97 -29.89
CA LEU A 79 8.97 6.30 -29.31
C LEU A 79 7.51 6.55 -28.90
N GLN A 80 6.55 6.02 -29.67
CA GLN A 80 5.13 6.10 -29.31
C GLN A 80 4.80 5.22 -28.10
N LEU A 81 5.37 4.02 -28.04
CA LEU A 81 5.25 3.12 -26.90
C LEU A 81 5.81 3.77 -25.62
N GLU A 82 7.01 4.34 -25.69
CA GLU A 82 7.63 5.04 -24.56
C GLU A 82 6.74 6.17 -24.04
N LYS A 83 6.21 7.00 -24.94
CA LYS A 83 5.26 8.06 -24.56
C LYS A 83 4.01 7.52 -23.90
N LYS A 84 3.42 6.45 -24.45
CA LYS A 84 2.22 5.82 -23.89
C LYS A 84 2.51 5.25 -22.49
N LEU A 85 3.62 4.54 -22.31
CA LEU A 85 4.05 4.04 -21.00
C LEU A 85 4.22 5.19 -19.99
N ASN A 86 4.92 6.25 -20.36
CA ASN A 86 5.11 7.41 -19.49
C ASN A 86 3.78 8.07 -19.08
N SER A 87 2.83 8.19 -20.01
CA SER A 87 1.49 8.70 -19.70
C SER A 87 0.72 7.78 -18.75
N LEU A 88 0.78 6.46 -18.94
CA LEU A 88 0.14 5.49 -18.05
C LEU A 88 0.78 5.50 -16.66
N PHE A 89 2.10 5.61 -16.57
CA PHE A 89 2.79 5.79 -15.28
C PHE A 89 2.38 7.07 -14.56
N ALA A 90 2.28 8.19 -15.28
CA ALA A 90 1.81 9.45 -14.69
C ALA A 90 0.37 9.34 -14.16
N ALA A 91 -0.52 8.68 -14.93
CA ALA A 91 -1.88 8.42 -14.49
C ALA A 91 -1.93 7.50 -13.26
N GLY A 92 -1.11 6.44 -13.25
CA GLY A 92 -1.02 5.52 -12.12
C GLY A 92 -0.50 6.18 -10.85
N ASN A 93 0.55 6.98 -10.95
CA ASN A 93 1.08 7.74 -9.82
C ASN A 93 0.04 8.72 -9.26
N LYS A 94 -0.75 9.36 -10.12
CA LYS A 94 -1.88 10.21 -9.68
C LYS A 94 -2.92 9.40 -8.88
N GLY A 95 -3.28 8.21 -9.34
CA GLY A 95 -4.17 7.31 -8.61
C GLY A 95 -3.59 6.86 -7.26
N VAL A 96 -2.28 6.59 -7.21
CA VAL A 96 -1.58 6.28 -5.95
C VAL A 96 -1.61 7.46 -4.98
N ASP A 97 -1.38 8.69 -5.47
CA ASP A 97 -1.45 9.89 -4.63
C ASP A 97 -2.86 10.18 -4.12
N GLU A 98 -3.90 9.90 -4.93
CA GLU A 98 -5.30 9.97 -4.49
C GLU A 98 -5.60 8.96 -3.38
N MET A 99 -5.19 7.69 -3.54
CA MET A 99 -5.33 6.67 -2.48
C MET A 99 -4.62 7.07 -1.18
N ARG A 100 -3.42 7.67 -1.27
CA ARG A 100 -2.69 8.17 -0.11
C ARG A 100 -3.43 9.29 0.60
N GLY A 101 -4.04 10.21 -0.14
CA GLY A 101 -4.83 11.31 0.42
C GLY A 101 -6.14 10.89 1.09
N GLU A 102 -6.65 9.69 0.83
CA GLU A 102 -7.82 9.13 1.53
C GLU A 102 -7.45 8.45 2.86
N ILE A 103 -6.19 8.04 3.02
CA ILE A 103 -5.70 7.26 4.17
C ILE A 103 -4.96 8.13 5.20
N LEU A 104 -4.28 9.19 4.76
CA LEU A 104 -3.50 10.12 5.59
C LEU A 104 -4.28 11.38 5.97
#